data_AF-A0A0C9ZJS5-F1
#
_entry.id   AF-A0A0C9ZJS5-F1
#
_cell.length_a   1.000
_cell.length_b   1.000
_cell.length_c   1.000
_cell.angle_alpha   90.00
_cell.angle_beta   90.00
_cell.angle_gamma   90.00
#
_symmetry.space_group_name_H-M   'P 1'
#
loop_
_entity.id
_entity.type
_entity.pdbx_description
1 polymer ?
#
loop_
_entity_poly.entity_id
_entity_poly.type
_entity_poly.pdbx_seq_one_letter_code
_entity_poly.pdbx_strand_id
1 'polypeptide(L)'
;MTVEGRSAFGGEWVEGCVKALWSGIFGISVDLIPWVGRLPRVVCGRSEPPLSSVVKSEQEEGERVHVDAAPGEWIAARYSGKGTVHAWLSRKALAGMVLEREVEEWFLDIMRATEKRWKKGKARIYWMRGVVHMCANIDR
;
A
#
# COMPACT_ATOMS: atom_id res chain seq x y z
N MET A 1 0.87 29.59 -30.33
CA MET A 1 0.62 28.16 -30.59
C MET A 1 -0.73 27.83 -29.99
N THR A 2 -1.79 27.91 -30.78
CA THR A 2 -3.14 27.51 -30.38
C THR A 2 -3.25 25.99 -30.54
N VAL A 3 -3.49 25.28 -29.45
CA VAL A 3 -3.67 23.82 -29.50
C VAL A 3 -5.14 23.56 -29.85
N GLU A 4 -5.44 23.38 -31.14
CA GLU A 4 -6.74 22.89 -31.58
C GLU A 4 -6.94 21.46 -31.03
N GLY A 5 -7.84 21.31 -30.08
CA GLY A 5 -8.33 20.00 -29.66
C GLY A 5 -9.64 19.72 -30.37
N ARG A 6 -9.81 18.53 -30.93
CA ARG A 6 -11.14 18.00 -31.26
C ARG A 6 -11.69 17.26 -30.04
N SER A 7 -12.97 17.41 -29.76
CA SER A 7 -13.66 16.62 -28.75
C SER A 7 -13.76 15.16 -29.23
N ALA A 8 -13.91 14.22 -28.29
CA ALA A 8 -14.09 12.79 -28.61
C ALA A 8 -15.34 12.53 -29.47
N PHE A 9 -16.24 13.51 -29.60
CA PHE A 9 -17.46 13.47 -30.39
C PHE A 9 -17.41 14.38 -31.64
N GLY A 10 -16.21 14.79 -32.07
CA GLY A 10 -16.00 15.47 -33.35
C GLY A 10 -16.31 16.98 -33.37
N GLY A 11 -16.56 17.61 -32.22
CA GLY A 11 -16.79 19.05 -32.08
C GLY A 11 -15.58 19.82 -31.58
N GLU A 12 -15.59 21.15 -31.74
CA GLU A 12 -14.57 22.06 -31.20
C GLU A 12 -14.74 22.22 -29.68
N TRP A 13 -13.65 22.27 -28.91
CA TRP A 13 -13.74 22.50 -27.46
C TRP A 13 -14.13 23.95 -27.19
N VAL A 14 -15.26 24.16 -26.49
CA VAL A 14 -15.65 25.50 -26.02
C VAL A 14 -14.70 25.93 -24.89
N GLU A 15 -14.33 27.21 -24.88
CA GLU A 15 -13.52 27.81 -23.83
C GLU A 15 -14.21 27.63 -22.46
N GLY A 16 -13.47 27.09 -21.47
CA GLY A 16 -14.00 26.79 -20.14
C GLY A 16 -14.58 25.37 -19.94
N CYS A 17 -14.63 24.52 -20.98
CA CYS A 17 -15.10 23.13 -20.81
C CYS A 17 -14.06 22.19 -20.20
N VAL A 18 -14.51 21.30 -19.30
CA VAL A 18 -13.70 20.20 -18.73
C VAL A 18 -13.44 19.15 -19.82
N LYS A 19 -12.15 18.88 -20.10
CA LYS A 19 -11.75 17.93 -21.14
C LYS A 19 -11.79 16.47 -20.72
N ALA A 20 -11.57 16.22 -19.44
CA ALA A 20 -11.63 14.90 -18.83
C ALA A 20 -11.91 15.05 -17.32
N LEU A 21 -12.74 14.16 -16.80
CA LEU A 21 -12.99 14.02 -15.36
C LEU A 21 -12.73 12.57 -14.99
N TRP A 22 -12.02 12.37 -13.87
CA TRP A 22 -11.82 11.04 -13.33
C TRP A 22 -11.95 11.05 -11.80
N SER A 23 -12.54 9.99 -11.26
CA SER A 23 -12.62 9.71 -9.84
C SER A 23 -11.84 8.44 -9.51
N GLY A 24 -11.15 8.44 -8.37
CA GLY A 24 -10.32 7.32 -7.94
C GLY A 24 -10.60 6.88 -6.52
N ILE A 25 -10.26 5.62 -6.23
CA ILE A 25 -10.16 5.11 -4.86
C ILE A 25 -8.72 5.25 -4.40
N PHE A 26 -8.54 5.68 -3.16
CA PHE A 26 -7.24 5.87 -2.57
C PHE A 26 -7.23 5.35 -1.13
N GLY A 27 -6.20 4.57 -0.79
CA GLY A 27 -6.04 4.01 0.55
C GLY A 27 -5.29 4.94 1.51
N ILE A 28 -5.96 5.36 2.58
CA ILE A 28 -5.38 6.15 3.68
C ILE A 28 -4.93 5.22 4.81
N SER A 29 -3.75 5.44 5.38
CA SER A 29 -3.34 4.84 6.65
C SER A 29 -3.58 5.79 7.82
N VAL A 30 -3.73 5.23 9.02
CA VAL A 30 -4.01 5.94 10.28
C VAL A 30 -2.99 7.02 10.65
N ASP A 31 -1.77 6.91 10.14
CA ASP A 31 -0.64 7.79 10.42
C ASP A 31 -0.13 8.48 9.15
N LEU A 32 -0.83 8.35 8.03
CA LEU A 32 -0.48 8.89 6.72
C LEU A 32 0.89 8.40 6.19
N ILE A 33 1.37 7.26 6.68
CA ILE A 33 2.65 6.66 6.28
C ILE A 33 2.34 5.30 5.61
N PRO A 34 3.04 4.91 4.52
CA PRO A 34 2.84 3.61 3.88
C PRO A 34 3.03 2.44 4.85
N TRP A 35 2.38 1.31 4.56
CA TRP A 35 2.56 0.05 5.27
C TRP A 35 3.28 -0.92 4.36
N VAL A 36 4.48 -1.33 4.75
CA VAL A 36 5.39 -2.12 3.92
C VAL A 36 5.98 -3.28 4.72
N GLY A 37 6.05 -4.47 4.13
CA GLY A 37 6.74 -5.63 4.68
C GLY A 37 5.79 -6.78 5.04
N ARG A 38 6.33 -7.79 5.73
CA ARG A 38 5.57 -8.97 6.17
C ARG A 38 4.53 -8.57 7.21
N LEU A 39 3.30 -9.02 7.03
CA LEU A 39 2.24 -8.78 8.00
C LEU A 39 2.42 -9.71 9.22
N PRO A 40 2.25 -9.21 10.46
CA PRO A 40 2.20 -10.06 11.63
C PRO A 40 0.97 -10.97 11.59
N ARG A 41 1.09 -12.23 12.04
CA ARG A 41 -0.01 -13.21 12.05
C ARG A 41 -1.30 -12.69 12.68
N VAL A 42 -1.18 -11.92 13.77
CA VAL A 42 -2.33 -11.32 14.47
C VAL A 42 -3.12 -10.33 13.62
N VAL A 43 -2.50 -9.79 12.56
CA VAL A 43 -3.14 -8.87 11.60
C VAL A 43 -3.78 -9.65 10.46
N CYS A 44 -3.14 -10.71 9.98
CA CYS A 44 -3.63 -11.53 8.87
C CYS A 44 -4.96 -12.22 9.18
N GLY A 45 -5.14 -12.67 10.43
CA GLY A 45 -6.33 -13.42 10.85
C GLY A 45 -6.48 -14.78 10.14
N ARG A 46 -5.44 -15.25 9.45
CA ARG A 46 -5.35 -16.50 8.69
C ARG A 46 -4.12 -17.29 9.13
N SER A 47 -4.16 -18.61 8.98
CA SER A 47 -2.99 -19.46 9.19
C SER A 47 -1.96 -19.21 8.09
N GLU A 48 -0.67 -19.10 8.46
CA GLU A 48 0.39 -19.02 7.46
C GLU A 48 0.45 -20.32 6.63
N PRO A 49 0.84 -20.23 5.34
CA PRO A 49 1.04 -21.41 4.52
C PRO A 49 2.08 -22.33 5.16
N PRO A 50 1.92 -23.66 5.07
CA PRO A 50 2.93 -24.59 5.56
C PRO A 50 4.22 -24.44 4.73
N LEU A 51 5.39 -24.63 5.35
CA LEU A 51 6.69 -24.54 4.66
C LEU A 51 6.81 -25.52 3.48
N SER A 52 6.04 -26.61 3.50
CA SER A 52 5.95 -27.59 2.41
C SER A 52 5.29 -27.05 1.14
N SER A 53 4.62 -25.90 1.20
CA SER A 53 4.05 -25.21 0.03
C SER A 53 5.09 -24.42 -0.77
N VAL A 54 6.34 -24.34 -0.29
CA VAL A 54 7.45 -23.80 -1.07
C VAL A 54 7.69 -24.75 -2.24
N VAL A 55 7.32 -24.31 -3.45
CA VAL A 55 7.64 -25.03 -4.69
C VAL A 55 9.16 -25.06 -4.80
N LYS A 56 9.75 -26.25 -4.62
CA LYS A 56 11.15 -26.50 -5.01
C LYS A 56 11.19 -26.36 -6.52
N SER A 57 11.65 -25.22 -7.01
CA SER A 57 11.75 -24.96 -8.44
C SER A 57 12.75 -25.94 -9.07
N GLU A 58 12.26 -26.94 -9.81
CA GLU A 58 13.07 -27.89 -10.60
C GLU A 58 13.82 -27.13 -11.70
N GLN A 59 15.15 -27.24 -11.77
CA GLN A 59 16.04 -26.46 -12.64
C GLN A 59 15.54 -26.37 -14.09
N GLU A 60 15.29 -25.15 -14.56
CA GLU A 60 15.13 -24.80 -15.98
C GLU A 60 15.90 -23.51 -16.20
N GLU A 61 16.56 -23.47 -17.35
CA GLU A 61 17.60 -22.56 -17.79
C GLU A 61 17.03 -21.13 -18.00
N GLY A 62 17.06 -20.34 -16.93
CA GLY A 62 16.69 -18.93 -16.91
C GLY A 62 17.10 -18.31 -15.57
N GLU A 63 17.33 -17.00 -15.50
CA GLU A 63 17.69 -16.29 -14.27
C GLU A 63 16.54 -16.39 -13.25
N ARG A 64 16.60 -17.40 -12.37
CA ARG A 64 15.56 -17.67 -11.36
C ARG A 64 15.78 -16.79 -10.15
N VAL A 65 14.81 -15.92 -9.91
CA VAL A 65 14.71 -15.19 -8.64
C VAL A 65 14.13 -16.16 -7.60
N HIS A 66 15.00 -16.74 -6.77
CA HIS A 66 14.60 -17.56 -5.64
C HIS A 66 13.95 -16.69 -4.56
N VAL A 67 12.77 -17.09 -4.08
CA VAL A 67 12.13 -16.48 -2.91
C VAL A 67 12.67 -17.18 -1.69
N ASP A 68 13.53 -16.50 -0.95
CA ASP A 68 14.24 -17.08 0.20
C ASP A 68 13.44 -16.93 1.50
N ALA A 69 12.60 -15.89 1.61
CA ALA A 69 11.79 -15.67 2.79
C ALA A 69 10.69 -16.72 2.98
N ALA A 70 10.44 -17.10 4.23
CA ALA A 70 9.36 -18.02 4.59
C ALA A 70 7.98 -17.54 4.06
N PRO A 71 7.11 -18.46 3.58
CA PRO A 71 5.76 -18.13 3.12
C PRO A 71 4.99 -17.28 4.12
N GLY A 72 4.22 -16.33 3.63
CA GLY A 72 3.45 -15.41 4.46
C GLY A 72 2.74 -14.34 3.65
N GLU A 73 2.01 -13.48 4.36
CA GLU A 73 1.35 -12.32 3.75
C GLU A 73 2.25 -11.09 3.80
N TRP A 74 2.29 -10.37 2.70
CA TRP A 74 3.17 -9.22 2.49
C TRP A 74 2.35 -8.04 1.98
N ILE A 75 2.66 -6.83 2.45
CA ILE A 75 1.94 -5.62 2.06
C ILE A 75 2.91 -4.53 1.59
N ALA A 76 2.50 -3.77 0.58
CA ALA A 76 3.06 -2.47 0.21
C ALA A 76 1.89 -1.60 -0.27
N ALA A 77 1.26 -0.87 0.66
CA ALA A 77 0.00 -0.19 0.39
C ALA A 77 -0.22 1.06 1.28
N ARG A 78 -1.37 1.71 1.07
CA ARG A 78 -1.85 2.89 1.81
C ARG A 78 -0.88 4.06 1.81
N TYR A 79 -0.47 4.45 0.60
CA TYR A 79 0.48 5.54 0.36
C TYR A 79 0.01 6.93 0.81
N SER A 80 -1.23 7.06 1.28
CA SER A 80 -1.77 8.28 1.90
C SER A 80 -1.63 9.54 1.04
N GLY A 81 -1.72 9.41 -0.29
CA GLY A 81 -1.62 10.51 -1.25
C GLY A 81 -0.19 11.02 -1.45
N LYS A 82 0.80 10.42 -0.78
CA LYS A 82 2.21 10.81 -0.84
C LYS A 82 2.89 10.22 -2.08
N GLY A 83 2.41 10.59 -3.28
CA GLY A 83 3.09 10.36 -4.57
C GLY A 83 3.43 8.91 -4.98
N THR A 84 3.75 8.74 -6.26
CA THR A 84 4.13 7.45 -6.86
C THR A 84 5.50 6.94 -6.37
N VAL A 85 6.38 7.84 -5.93
CA VAL A 85 7.74 7.49 -5.46
C VAL A 85 7.69 6.54 -4.25
N HIS A 86 6.75 6.74 -3.32
CA HIS A 86 6.58 5.82 -2.21
C HIS A 86 6.16 4.44 -2.68
N ALA A 87 5.34 4.33 -3.73
CA ALA A 87 4.95 3.04 -4.28
C ALA A 87 6.14 2.29 -4.90
N TRP A 88 6.99 3.01 -5.65
CA TRP A 88 8.19 2.43 -6.23
C TRP A 88 9.18 1.94 -5.15
N LEU A 89 9.58 2.82 -4.22
CA LEU A 89 10.54 2.49 -3.17
C LEU A 89 10.00 1.42 -2.22
N SER A 90 8.70 1.46 -1.87
CA SER A 90 8.09 0.44 -1.03
C SER A 90 8.09 -0.93 -1.71
N ARG A 91 7.83 -0.97 -3.03
CA ARG A 91 7.89 -2.24 -3.77
C ARG A 91 9.32 -2.77 -3.87
N LYS A 92 10.31 -1.90 -4.08
CA LYS A 92 11.74 -2.30 -4.08
C LYS A 92 12.16 -2.86 -2.72
N ALA A 93 11.77 -2.19 -1.63
CA ALA A 93 12.02 -2.65 -0.28
C ALA A 93 11.34 -3.99 0.00
N LEU A 94 10.06 -4.12 -0.38
CA LEU A 94 9.30 -5.36 -0.21
C LEU A 94 9.95 -6.53 -0.94
N ALA A 95 10.36 -6.32 -2.20
CA ALA A 95 11.07 -7.33 -2.97
C ALA A 95 12.39 -7.72 -2.29
N GLY A 96 13.18 -6.75 -1.82
CA GLY A 96 14.40 -7.04 -1.06
C GLY A 96 14.13 -7.88 0.19
N MET A 97 13.09 -7.57 0.96
CA MET A 97 12.72 -8.36 2.14
C MET A 97 12.29 -9.80 1.81
N VAL A 98 11.57 -9.99 0.69
CA VAL A 98 11.13 -11.33 0.24
C VAL A 98 12.31 -12.17 -0.27
N LEU A 99 13.33 -11.52 -0.82
CA LEU A 99 14.57 -12.13 -1.32
C LEU A 99 15.69 -12.16 -0.25
N GLU A 100 15.36 -11.88 1.01
CA GLU A 100 16.32 -11.80 2.14
C GLU A 100 17.58 -10.95 1.86
N ARG A 101 17.41 -9.87 1.08
CA ARG A 101 18.46 -8.89 0.80
C ARG A 101 18.46 -7.80 1.86
N GLU A 102 19.62 -7.17 2.04
CA GLU A 102 19.75 -6.04 2.97
C GLU A 102 18.93 -4.83 2.48
N VAL A 103 17.94 -4.45 3.28
CA VAL A 103 17.03 -3.33 3.01
C VAL A 103 17.06 -2.33 4.17
N GLU A 104 17.48 -2.78 5.35
CA GLU A 104 17.56 -2.06 6.62
C GLU A 104 18.43 -0.79 6.55
N GLU A 105 19.46 -0.78 5.71
CA GLU A 105 20.39 0.36 5.59
C GLU A 105 19.70 1.64 5.10
N TRP A 106 18.76 1.51 4.15
CA TRP A 106 18.13 2.66 3.48
C TRP A 106 16.62 2.73 3.69
N PHE A 107 15.98 1.65 4.15
CA PHE A 107 14.54 1.59 4.30
C PHE A 107 14.08 2.03 5.69
N LEU A 108 13.05 2.87 5.70
CA LEU A 108 12.57 3.51 6.92
C LEU A 108 11.74 2.55 7.77
N ASP A 109 12.19 2.28 8.99
CA ASP A 109 11.49 1.42 9.95
C ASP A 109 10.07 1.89 10.29
N ILE A 110 9.81 3.20 10.23
CA ILE A 110 8.47 3.75 10.45
C ILE A 110 7.45 3.27 9.41
N MET A 111 7.90 2.87 8.22
CA MET A 111 7.05 2.33 7.16
C MET A 111 6.79 0.83 7.33
N ARG A 112 7.53 0.13 8.21
CA ARG A 112 7.35 -1.31 8.42
C ARG A 112 5.97 -1.63 9.00
N ALA A 113 5.35 -2.68 8.47
CA ALA A 113 4.10 -3.23 8.96
C ALA A 113 4.33 -4.05 10.24
N THR A 114 4.61 -3.38 11.36
CA THR A 114 4.88 -4.04 12.64
C THR A 114 3.62 -4.17 13.51
N GLU A 115 3.60 -5.17 14.39
CA GLU A 115 2.51 -5.35 15.35
C GLU A 115 2.37 -4.15 16.30
N LYS A 116 3.50 -3.55 16.71
CA LYS A 116 3.52 -2.33 17.52
C LYS A 116 2.76 -1.19 16.82
N ARG A 117 3.04 -0.97 15.54
CA ARG A 117 2.38 0.05 14.73
C ARG A 117 0.89 -0.25 14.56
N TRP A 118 0.54 -1.52 14.36
CA TRP A 118 -0.85 -1.95 14.31
C TRP A 118 -1.62 -1.68 15.59
N LYS A 119 -1.08 -2.05 16.75
CA LYS A 119 -1.71 -1.77 18.05
C LYS A 119 -1.93 -0.27 18.24
N LYS A 120 -0.93 0.56 17.92
CA LYS A 120 -1.05 2.03 17.97
C LYS A 120 -2.14 2.57 17.05
N GLY A 121 -2.21 2.05 15.82
CA GLY A 121 -3.23 2.42 14.84
C GLY A 121 -4.65 2.05 15.29
N LYS A 122 -4.83 0.83 15.81
CA LYS A 122 -6.10 0.32 16.31
C LYS A 122 -6.62 1.17 17.48
N ALA A 123 -5.74 1.54 18.43
CA ALA A 123 -6.09 2.43 19.52
C ALA A 123 -6.59 3.79 19.01
N ARG A 124 -5.87 4.45 18.08
CA ARG A 124 -6.27 5.75 17.51
C ARG A 124 -7.64 5.71 16.83
N ILE A 125 -7.96 4.63 16.11
CA ILE A 125 -9.29 4.45 15.48
C ILE A 125 -10.39 4.39 16.55
N TYR A 126 -10.19 3.64 17.65
CA TYR A 126 -11.18 3.57 18.73
C TYR A 126 -11.39 4.93 19.42
N TRP A 127 -10.32 5.68 19.67
CA TRP A 127 -10.40 7.04 20.20
C TRP A 127 -11.21 7.96 19.28
N MET A 128 -10.92 7.95 17.97
CA MET A 128 -11.66 8.76 17.00
C MET A 128 -13.14 8.38 16.94
N ARG A 129 -13.48 7.09 17.01
CA ARG A 129 -14.88 6.64 17.07
C ARG A 129 -15.58 7.15 18.33
N GLY A 130 -14.91 7.11 19.48
CA GLY A 130 -15.45 7.65 20.74
C GLY A 130 -15.72 9.15 20.67
N VAL A 131 -14.79 9.93 20.10
CA VAL A 131 -14.95 11.38 19.92
C VAL A 131 -16.06 11.71 18.93
N VAL A 132 -16.13 11.03 17.77
CA VAL A 132 -17.19 11.26 16.78
C VAL A 132 -18.56 10.91 17.35
N HIS A 133 -18.67 9.82 18.12
CA HIS A 133 -19.92 9.45 18.78
C HIS A 133 -20.31 10.45 19.89
N MET A 134 -19.34 11.01 20.61
CA MET A 134 -19.57 12.04 21.62
C MET A 134 -20.00 13.38 21.00
N CYS A 135 -19.36 13.82 19.90
CA CYS A 135 -19.77 15.01 19.17
C CYS A 135 -21.18 14.85 18.57
N ALA A 136 -21.50 13.70 17.99
CA ALA A 136 -22.84 13.43 17.46
C ALA A 136 -23.96 13.40 18.52
N ASN A 137 -23.62 13.24 19.81
CA ASN A 137 -24.55 13.29 20.94
C ASN A 137 -24.60 14.67 21.64
N ILE A 138 -23.66 15.57 21.38
CA ILE A 138 -23.70 16.96 21.86
C ILE A 138 -24.69 17.81 21.05
N ASP A 139 -25.01 17.40 19.82
CA ASP A 139 -25.95 18.07 18.92
C ASP A 139 -27.41 17.57 19.04
N ARG A 140 -27.80 16.92 20.16
CA ARG A 140 -29.18 16.55 20.51
C ARG A 140 -29.62 17.18 21.82
#